data_AF-A0A938GZZ9-F1
#
_entry.id   AF-A0A938GZZ9-F1
#
_cell.length_a   1.000
_cell.length_b   1.000
_cell.length_c   1.000
_cell.angle_alpha   90.00
_cell.angle_beta   90.00
_cell.angle_gamma   90.00
#
_symmetry.space_group_name_H-M   'P 1'
#
loop_
_entity.id
_entity.type
_entity.pdbx_description
1 polymer ?
#
loop_
_entity_poly.entity_id
_entity_poly.type
_entity_poly.pdbx_seq_one_letter_code
_entity_poly.pdbx_strand_id
1 'polypeptide(L)'
;MNRLFATVLSAATGLMSGTLAYADDDAAKCAETVKLFQEAGESASFFKKSHGYAVFPTIGKAGLGIGGAHGSGCVFRHRTQVGTARMTQFSIGWQLGAQGYSLLVFFEDERAFKDFTSGDFEFGAKASAVAITAG
;
A
#
# COMPACT_ATOMS: atom_id res chain seq x y z
N MET A 1 -5.40 7.08 44.13
CA MET A 1 -4.72 5.81 44.49
C MET A 1 -4.33 5.13 43.18
N ASN A 2 -3.18 5.52 42.63
CA ASN A 2 -1.93 4.71 42.46
C ASN A 2 -1.93 4.02 41.09
N ARG A 3 -1.40 4.63 40.01
CA ARG A 3 -0.01 4.98 39.64
C ARG A 3 0.92 3.77 39.43
N LEU A 4 1.51 3.75 38.22
CA LEU A 4 2.79 3.14 37.80
C LEU A 4 2.79 1.65 37.46
N PHE A 5 2.92 1.35 36.16
CA PHE A 5 3.95 0.41 35.70
C PHE A 5 4.57 0.94 34.41
N ALA A 6 5.79 1.47 34.57
CA ALA A 6 6.71 1.76 33.49
C ALA A 6 7.42 0.46 33.10
N THR A 7 7.57 0.20 31.81
CA THR A 7 8.66 -0.65 31.33
C THR A 7 9.11 -0.12 29.98
N VAL A 8 10.10 0.77 30.03
CA VAL A 8 10.94 1.13 28.90
C VAL A 8 11.84 -0.06 28.64
N LEU A 9 11.72 -0.71 27.48
CA LEU A 9 12.69 -1.67 27.00
C LEU A 9 13.46 -1.04 25.84
N SER A 10 14.55 -0.36 26.18
CA SER A 10 15.61 -0.02 25.21
C SER A 10 16.38 -1.28 24.88
N ALA A 11 16.50 -1.62 23.60
CA ALA A 11 17.46 -2.60 23.11
C ALA A 11 18.10 -2.14 21.79
N ALA A 12 19.39 -1.83 21.91
CA ALA A 12 20.46 -1.89 20.91
C ALA A 12 20.21 -1.40 19.47
N THR A 13 20.79 -0.23 19.18
CA THR A 13 21.16 0.21 17.83
C THR A 13 22.20 -0.76 17.25
N GLY A 14 21.75 -1.68 16.40
CA GLY A 14 22.63 -2.41 15.48
C GLY A 14 22.84 -1.59 14.22
N LEU A 15 24.07 -1.15 13.97
CA LEU A 15 24.51 -0.72 12.64
C LEU A 15 24.55 -1.95 11.74
N MET A 16 23.46 -2.20 11.00
CA MET A 16 23.53 -3.10 9.83
C MET A 16 23.99 -2.30 8.62
N SER A 17 25.30 -2.34 8.37
CA SER A 17 25.82 -2.23 7.01
C SER A 17 25.47 -3.52 6.29
N GLY A 18 24.49 -3.46 5.39
CA GLY A 18 24.06 -4.59 4.56
C GLY A 18 23.54 -4.07 3.23
N THR A 19 24.04 -4.66 2.16
CA THR A 19 23.83 -4.37 0.73
C THR A 19 22.41 -3.93 0.34
N LEU A 20 22.33 -2.95 -0.57
CA LEU A 20 21.11 -2.60 -1.32
C LEU A 20 20.53 -3.85 -2.02
N ALA A 21 19.60 -4.52 -1.36
CA ALA A 21 18.76 -5.57 -1.91
C ALA A 21 17.28 -5.11 -1.84
N TYR A 22 16.98 -3.93 -2.37
CA TYR A 22 15.65 -3.32 -2.27
C TYR A 22 14.56 -3.96 -3.15
N ALA A 23 14.88 -4.92 -4.02
CA ALA A 23 13.87 -5.57 -4.85
C ALA A 23 13.20 -6.78 -4.17
N ASP A 24 13.97 -7.61 -3.47
CA ASP A 24 13.44 -8.83 -2.83
C ASP A 24 12.56 -8.50 -1.61
N ASP A 25 12.98 -7.54 -0.77
CA ASP A 25 12.20 -7.12 0.40
C ASP A 25 10.84 -6.51 0.01
N ASP A 26 10.79 -5.73 -1.06
CA ASP A 26 9.55 -5.11 -1.53
C ASP A 26 8.60 -6.15 -2.14
N ALA A 27 9.13 -7.10 -2.92
CA ALA A 27 8.33 -8.20 -3.47
C ALA A 27 7.77 -9.11 -2.36
N ALA A 28 8.57 -9.42 -1.33
CA ALA A 28 8.14 -10.21 -0.19
C ALA A 28 7.01 -9.52 0.60
N LYS A 29 7.16 -8.21 0.90
CA LYS A 29 6.12 -7.40 1.55
C LYS A 29 4.84 -7.33 0.71
N CYS A 30 4.97 -7.18 -0.60
CA CYS A 30 3.84 -7.23 -1.53
C CYS A 30 3.10 -8.56 -1.45
N ALA A 31 3.82 -9.68 -1.46
CA ALA A 31 3.23 -11.00 -1.35
C ALA A 31 2.51 -11.21 0.00
N GLU A 32 3.11 -10.75 1.11
CA GLU A 32 2.51 -10.82 2.44
C GLU A 32 1.23 -9.98 2.53
N THR A 33 1.28 -8.72 2.06
CA THR A 33 0.11 -7.84 2.05
C THR A 33 -1.01 -8.41 1.18
N VAL A 34 -0.68 -9.02 0.02
CA VAL A 34 -1.66 -9.72 -0.81
C VAL A 34 -2.36 -10.84 -0.03
N LYS A 35 -1.62 -11.65 0.73
CA LYS A 35 -2.22 -12.70 1.57
C LYS A 35 -3.16 -12.13 2.61
N LEU A 36 -2.75 -11.05 3.29
CA LEU A 36 -3.59 -10.37 4.27
C LEU A 36 -4.95 -9.93 3.65
N PHE A 37 -4.92 -9.32 2.47
CA PHE A 37 -6.16 -8.94 1.77
C PHE A 37 -6.93 -10.12 1.20
N GLN A 38 -6.31 -11.27 0.95
CA GLN A 38 -7.03 -12.50 0.58
C GLN A 38 -7.78 -13.10 1.77
N GLU A 39 -7.25 -12.92 2.99
CA GLU A 39 -7.83 -13.45 4.22
C GLU A 39 -8.88 -12.51 4.84
N ALA A 40 -8.82 -11.20 4.55
CA ALA A 40 -9.70 -10.16 5.07
C ALA A 40 -11.18 -10.20 4.60
N GLY A 41 -11.62 -11.28 3.95
CA GLY A 41 -13.02 -11.49 3.59
C GLY A 41 -13.43 -10.86 2.25
N GLU A 42 -14.05 -9.67 2.26
CA GLU A 42 -14.71 -9.09 1.06
C GLU A 42 -13.77 -8.91 -0.14
N SER A 43 -12.52 -8.51 0.12
CA SER A 43 -11.47 -8.34 -0.89
C SER A 43 -11.08 -9.65 -1.60
N ALA A 44 -11.25 -10.81 -0.95
CA ALA A 44 -10.92 -12.12 -1.51
C ALA A 44 -11.67 -12.41 -2.83
N SER A 45 -12.92 -11.94 -2.92
CA SER A 45 -13.78 -12.15 -4.09
C SER A 45 -13.29 -11.40 -5.33
N PHE A 46 -12.61 -10.26 -5.15
CA PHE A 46 -12.11 -9.42 -6.24
C PHE A 46 -10.85 -9.97 -6.89
N PHE A 47 -10.03 -10.74 -6.17
CA PHE A 47 -8.88 -11.44 -6.76
C PHE A 47 -9.26 -12.41 -7.87
N LYS A 48 -10.49 -12.94 -7.86
CA LYS A 48 -10.99 -13.87 -8.90
C LYS A 48 -11.67 -13.15 -10.06
N LYS A 49 -12.18 -11.94 -9.84
CA LYS A 49 -12.98 -11.19 -10.83
C LYS A 49 -12.16 -10.14 -11.59
N SER A 50 -11.04 -9.71 -11.02
CA SER A 50 -10.18 -8.69 -11.62
C SER A 50 -9.25 -9.26 -12.70
N HIS A 51 -8.91 -8.42 -13.68
CA HIS A 51 -7.88 -8.72 -14.67
C HIS A 51 -6.45 -8.69 -14.05
N GLY A 52 -6.25 -7.82 -13.07
CA GLY A 52 -5.01 -7.68 -12.31
C GLY A 52 -5.19 -6.80 -11.08
N TYR A 53 -4.13 -6.59 -10.33
CA TYR A 53 -4.17 -5.72 -9.15
C TYR A 53 -2.81 -5.09 -8.84
N ALA A 54 -2.82 -3.94 -8.17
CA ALA A 54 -1.66 -3.28 -7.60
C ALA A 54 -1.77 -3.27 -6.08
N VAL A 55 -0.72 -3.69 -5.38
CA VAL A 55 -0.65 -3.68 -3.92
C VAL A 55 0.42 -2.71 -3.45
N PHE A 56 0.10 -1.89 -2.48
CA PHE A 56 1.00 -0.96 -1.82
C PHE A 56 1.08 -1.36 -0.34
N PRO A 57 2.13 -2.10 0.06
CA PRO A 57 2.27 -2.62 1.42
C PRO A 57 2.33 -1.51 2.47
N THR A 58 2.95 -0.38 2.11
CA THR A 58 3.15 0.73 3.04
C THR A 58 3.00 2.05 2.31
N ILE A 59 1.95 2.77 2.64
CA ILE A 59 1.74 4.16 2.25
C ILE A 59 1.86 5.00 3.51
N GLY A 60 2.88 5.85 3.53
CA GLY A 60 3.04 6.84 4.58
C GLY A 60 2.24 8.08 4.22
N LYS A 61 1.39 8.54 5.14
CA LYS A 61 0.68 9.81 5.04
C LYS A 61 1.12 10.73 6.17
N ALA A 62 1.42 11.98 5.85
CA ALA A 62 1.74 13.00 6.84
C ALA A 62 1.19 14.36 6.43
N GLY A 63 0.74 15.17 7.39
CA GLY A 63 0.30 16.53 7.13
C GLY A 63 -0.14 17.28 8.37
N LEU A 64 -0.06 18.61 8.32
CA LEU A 64 -0.69 19.53 9.27
C LEU A 64 -1.45 20.63 8.49
N GLY A 65 -2.69 20.36 8.09
CA GLY A 65 -3.49 21.25 7.23
C GLY A 65 -3.25 21.05 5.73
N ILE A 66 -1.98 20.95 5.33
CA ILE A 66 -1.55 20.47 4.01
C ILE A 66 -0.72 19.20 4.24
N GLY A 67 -0.99 18.15 3.47
CA GLY A 67 -0.35 16.86 3.65
C GLY A 67 -0.16 16.11 2.34
N GLY A 68 0.69 15.09 2.41
CA GLY A 68 0.95 14.18 1.31
C GLY A 68 0.89 12.73 1.77
N ALA A 69 0.62 11.83 0.82
CA ALA A 69 0.86 10.42 0.99
C ALA A 69 1.82 9.92 -0.09
N HIS A 70 2.73 9.04 0.28
CA HIS A 70 3.66 8.40 -0.65
C HIS A 70 3.81 6.91 -0.32
N GLY A 71 3.88 6.07 -1.34
CA GLY A 71 4.11 4.63 -1.18
C GLY A 71 4.63 3.98 -2.45
N SER A 72 5.33 2.87 -2.28
CA SER A 72 5.75 1.97 -3.36
C SER A 72 4.93 0.68 -3.29
N GLY A 73 4.76 0.05 -4.43
CA GLY A 73 3.94 -1.15 -4.56
C GLY A 73 4.35 -2.03 -5.73
N CYS A 74 3.70 -3.18 -5.81
CA CYS A 74 3.90 -4.18 -6.85
C CYS A 74 2.63 -4.36 -7.66
N VAL A 75 2.79 -4.61 -8.96
CA VAL A 75 1.70 -4.81 -9.90
C VAL A 75 1.67 -6.26 -10.34
N PHE A 76 0.49 -6.87 -10.27
CA PHE A 76 0.28 -8.29 -10.57
C PHE A 76 -0.74 -8.49 -11.68
N ARG A 77 -0.49 -9.49 -12.51
CA ARG A 77 -1.42 -10.03 -13.49
C ARG A 77 -1.43 -11.55 -13.37
N HIS A 78 -2.60 -12.16 -13.16
CA HIS A 78 -2.73 -13.61 -12.95
C HIS A 78 -1.82 -14.21 -11.85
N ARG A 79 -1.62 -13.47 -10.74
CA ARG A 79 -0.70 -13.82 -9.61
C ARG A 79 0.79 -13.75 -9.93
N THR A 80 1.18 -13.33 -11.13
CA THR A 80 2.56 -13.05 -11.47
C THR A 80 2.82 -11.55 -11.34
N GLN A 81 3.90 -11.17 -10.65
CA GLN A 81 4.33 -9.78 -10.61
C GLN A 81 4.83 -9.38 -12.01
N VAL A 82 4.28 -8.30 -12.54
CA VAL A 82 4.61 -7.77 -13.87
C VAL A 82 5.25 -6.39 -13.83
N GLY A 83 5.33 -5.77 -12.64
CA GLY A 83 6.00 -4.48 -12.46
C GLY A 83 5.91 -3.97 -11.03
N THR A 84 6.36 -2.73 -10.86
CA THR A 84 6.23 -1.95 -9.62
C THR A 84 5.48 -0.65 -9.92
N ALA A 85 4.89 -0.07 -8.89
CA ALA A 85 4.16 1.19 -8.98
C ALA A 85 4.56 2.10 -7.80
N ARG A 86 4.44 3.40 -8.01
CA ARG A 86 4.56 4.39 -6.94
C ARG A 86 3.29 5.22 -6.91
N MET A 87 2.87 5.56 -5.70
CA MET A 87 1.72 6.43 -5.48
C MET A 87 2.17 7.66 -4.73
N THR A 88 1.78 8.82 -5.23
CA THR A 88 1.88 10.10 -4.52
C THR A 88 0.50 10.74 -4.50
N GLN A 89 0.06 11.22 -3.35
CA GLN A 89 -1.20 11.92 -3.21
C GLN A 89 -0.96 13.23 -2.47
N PHE A 90 -1.59 14.28 -2.95
CA PHE A 90 -1.67 15.55 -2.24
C PHE A 90 -3.02 15.67 -1.53
N SER A 91 -3.03 16.24 -0.34
CA SER A 91 -4.24 16.42 0.46
C SER A 91 -4.24 17.79 1.14
N ILE A 92 -5.39 18.45 1.12
CA ILE A 92 -5.67 19.69 1.85
C ILE A 92 -6.80 19.37 2.83
N GLY A 93 -6.58 19.56 4.14
CA GLY A 93 -7.60 19.32 5.15
C GLY A 93 -7.06 19.24 6.58
N TRP A 94 -7.96 19.20 7.56
CA TRP A 94 -7.65 19.12 9.00
C TRP A 94 -7.03 17.78 9.45
N GLN A 95 -6.58 16.93 8.53
CA GLN A 95 -5.88 15.70 8.89
C GLN A 95 -4.49 16.05 9.40
N LEU A 96 -4.40 16.24 10.72
CA LEU A 96 -3.16 16.36 11.46
C LEU A 96 -2.72 14.95 11.88
N GLY A 97 -1.60 14.47 11.35
CA GLY A 97 -1.05 13.19 11.79
C GLY A 97 -0.09 12.53 10.83
N ALA A 98 0.63 11.53 11.34
CA ALA A 98 1.43 10.59 10.58
C ALA A 98 0.79 9.21 10.69
N GLN A 99 0.34 8.66 9.57
CA GLN A 99 -0.36 7.37 9.51
C GLN A 99 0.21 6.50 8.39
N GLY A 100 0.34 5.20 8.65
CA GLY A 100 0.68 4.20 7.65
C GLY A 100 -0.54 3.33 7.35
N TYR A 101 -0.77 3.02 6.08
CA TYR A 101 -1.78 2.04 5.68
C TYR A 101 -1.34 1.25 4.45
N SER A 102 -1.96 0.10 4.24
CA SER A 102 -1.79 -0.69 3.03
C SER A 102 -2.97 -0.46 2.10
N LEU A 103 -2.72 -0.47 0.79
CA LEU A 103 -3.75 -0.29 -0.25
C LEU A 103 -3.67 -1.41 -1.27
N LEU A 104 -4.83 -1.92 -1.67
CA LEU A 104 -4.96 -2.86 -2.77
C LEU A 104 -5.95 -2.30 -3.79
N VAL A 105 -5.50 -2.21 -5.04
CA VAL A 105 -6.27 -1.70 -6.18
C VAL A 105 -6.52 -2.84 -7.14
N PHE A 106 -7.79 -3.16 -7.40
CA PHE A 106 -8.18 -4.15 -8.41
C PHE A 106 -8.54 -3.46 -9.73
N PHE A 107 -8.11 -4.06 -10.84
CA PHE A 107 -8.45 -3.61 -12.19
C PHE A 107 -9.52 -4.54 -12.76
N GLU A 108 -10.70 -3.99 -13.07
CA GLU A 108 -11.85 -4.77 -13.53
C GLU A 108 -11.58 -5.45 -14.87
N ASP A 109 -11.03 -4.73 -15.84
CA ASP A 109 -10.74 -5.22 -17.18
C ASP A 109 -9.32 -4.88 -17.65
N GLU A 110 -8.97 -5.38 -18.83
CA GLU A 110 -7.66 -5.14 -19.45
C GLU A 110 -7.39 -3.66 -19.73
N ARG A 111 -8.44 -2.87 -20.04
CA ARG A 111 -8.28 -1.44 -20.33
C ARG A 111 -7.87 -0.70 -19.07
N ALA A 112 -8.56 -0.93 -17.95
CA ALA A 112 -8.20 -0.35 -16.66
C ALA A 112 -6.76 -0.72 -16.24
N PHE A 113 -6.38 -1.98 -16.44
CA PHE A 113 -5.02 -2.44 -16.18
C PHE A 113 -3.97 -1.75 -17.07
N LYS A 114 -4.26 -1.64 -18.37
CA LYS A 114 -3.36 -1.01 -19.33
C LYS A 114 -3.24 0.50 -19.08
N ASP A 115 -4.34 1.18 -18.79
CA ASP A 115 -4.33 2.61 -18.49
C ASP A 115 -3.45 2.90 -17.28
N PHE A 116 -3.56 2.08 -16.22
CA PHE A 116 -2.70 2.18 -15.05
C PHE A 116 -1.22 1.89 -15.35
N THR A 117 -0.92 0.89 -16.19
CA THR A 117 0.47 0.48 -16.48
C THR A 117 1.13 1.25 -17.62
N SER A 118 0.38 2.08 -18.35
CA SER A 118 0.88 2.83 -19.50
C SER A 118 1.75 4.04 -19.14
N GLY A 119 1.79 4.45 -17.87
CA GLY A 119 2.56 5.61 -17.40
C GLY A 119 1.93 6.21 -16.14
N ASP A 120 1.86 7.55 -16.09
CA ASP A 120 1.24 8.25 -14.96
C ASP A 120 -0.28 8.09 -14.95
N PHE A 121 -0.77 7.61 -13.81
CA PHE A 121 -2.18 7.38 -13.57
C PHE A 121 -2.69 8.26 -12.44
N GLU A 122 -3.80 8.95 -12.67
CA GLU A 122 -4.44 9.84 -11.70
C GLU A 122 -5.84 9.33 -11.32
N PHE A 123 -5.98 8.90 -10.07
CA PHE A 123 -7.27 8.55 -9.48
C PHE A 123 -8.12 9.81 -9.35
N GLY A 124 -9.18 9.92 -10.16
CA GLY A 124 -10.06 11.09 -10.24
C GLY A 124 -10.29 11.57 -11.67
N ALA A 125 -9.24 11.63 -12.49
CA ALA A 125 -9.37 11.98 -13.90
C ALA A 125 -9.74 10.77 -14.78
N LYS A 126 -9.24 9.57 -14.44
CA LYS A 126 -9.31 8.38 -15.29
C LYS A 126 -10.07 7.19 -14.69
N ALA A 127 -10.42 7.20 -13.41
CA ALA A 127 -11.05 6.06 -12.76
C ALA A 127 -12.05 6.39 -11.66
N SER A 128 -13.04 5.50 -11.55
CA SER A 128 -13.94 5.34 -10.41
C SER A 128 -13.44 4.19 -9.55
N ALA A 129 -13.47 4.33 -8.21
CA ALA A 129 -12.98 3.33 -7.27
C ALA A 129 -14.02 3.03 -6.20
N VAL A 130 -14.08 1.76 -5.78
CA VAL A 130 -14.86 1.32 -4.61
C VAL A 130 -13.87 1.02 -3.48
N ALA A 131 -13.99 1.73 -2.37
CA ALA A 131 -13.13 1.53 -1.21
C ALA A 131 -13.71 0.44 -0.31
N ILE A 132 -12.92 -0.60 -0.05
CA ILE A 132 -13.23 -1.64 0.93
C ILE A 132 -12.17 -1.55 2.02
N THR A 133 -12.61 -1.43 3.26
CA THR A 133 -11.71 -1.35 4.43
C THR A 133 -11.63 -2.72 5.07
N ALA A 134 -10.43 -3.31 5.10
CA ALA A 134 -10.14 -4.45 5.95
C ALA A 134 -9.78 -3.92 7.35
N GLY A 135 -10.54 -4.31 8.37
CA GLY A 135 -10.36 -3.92 9.76
C GLY A 135 -9.62 -4.96 10.57
#